data_AF-A0A538GY32-F1
#
_entry.id   AF-A0A538GY32-F1
#
_cell.length_a   1.000
_cell.length_b   1.000
_cell.length_c   1.000
_cell.angle_alpha   90.00
_cell.angle_beta   90.00
_cell.angle_gamma   90.00
#
_symmetry.space_group_name_H-M   'P 1'
#
loop_
_entity.id
_entity.type
_entity.pdbx_description
1 polymer ?
#
loop_
_entity_poly.entity_id
_entity_poly.type
_entity_poly.pdbx_seq_one_letter_code
_entity_poly.pdbx_strand_id
1 'polypeptide(L)'
;MRIGTGLSWRRPAIPLGAARAAAAPMTAIATAARPKRPLAAQSATLKRGRMSRKFLIAGFISCLIVASSADARPTQVMPGVSYERILRWTANGPVALYIVTAPKPGGLYTLTPLLSNGTIVGRETVSSMQRDVSAQMTTIGVNGDFFSWHGGWPSGLLMRGGVVEHQSALGRASVGVDTNGDLHVDRIPWYGRWHGTTNTLWQPIGQLNEPPRADAVALFTPVWGSNTPALRGTTVVLTGFPPAAPRRDLTGIVQSVLTNTSVAIPPDGAALVARGRAAQTLRDEAVVGSPLTVRIPLADTWASVTDAVSSGPTLVKDGRALFNAGEALTKAQLRGRDPRTAIGQRADGGIVLLAVDGRRPGWSVGMSNWDLANTLITYGCVTGFALDSGGSTTVAFDGKVLNRPSDPAGERPVGEALVIGYTGVFVPAPMSTLSPNADGVADVEKLSYKLVRPATVSANLIAPDGSVRGLDSGEKAAGRYSVTWDGTDVNGALAAEGRYHWNVSATDDLGRASTHDQAFTLDRTLGFLGISKTARRITFTLVRDARVRVTVETRYGGILRTITAGPRAAGAVNVAWNGRDGRGKRVGAGAYVVHVAATSVIGLSELRAPLVIRR
;
A
#
# COMPACT_ATOMS: atom_id res chain seq x y z
N MET A 1 -69.67 -11.07 16.55
CA MET A 1 -70.36 -12.35 16.82
C MET A 1 -69.28 -13.42 16.97
N ARG A 2 -69.19 -14.07 18.14
CA ARG A 2 -68.24 -15.15 18.50
C ARG A 2 -68.51 -16.40 17.65
N ILE A 3 -67.51 -17.24 17.34
CA ILE A 3 -67.07 -18.48 18.03
C ILE A 3 -65.72 -18.87 17.35
N GLY A 4 -64.61 -19.32 17.95
CA GLY A 4 -64.28 -19.75 19.31
C GLY A 4 -63.87 -21.23 19.38
N THR A 5 -62.61 -21.59 19.09
CA THR A 5 -61.82 -22.76 19.60
C THR A 5 -60.39 -22.62 19.04
N GLY A 6 -59.25 -22.61 19.73
CA GLY A 6 -58.88 -23.04 21.08
C GLY A 6 -58.05 -24.33 21.02
N LEU A 7 -56.71 -24.25 21.01
CA LEU A 7 -55.83 -25.18 21.75
C LEU A 7 -54.36 -24.69 21.77
N SER A 8 -53.88 -24.39 22.97
CA SER A 8 -52.50 -24.09 23.34
C SER A 8 -51.74 -25.38 23.70
N TRP A 9 -50.46 -25.49 23.33
CA TRP A 9 -49.55 -26.47 23.93
C TRP A 9 -48.44 -25.79 24.74
N ARG A 10 -48.34 -26.27 25.98
CA ARG A 10 -47.55 -25.74 27.10
C ARG A 10 -46.09 -26.16 27.02
N ARG A 11 -45.21 -25.29 27.54
CA ARG A 11 -43.86 -25.62 28.02
C ARG A 11 -43.94 -26.59 29.21
N PRO A 12 -43.01 -27.54 29.36
CA PRO A 12 -42.80 -28.21 30.64
C PRO A 12 -41.77 -27.44 31.47
N ALA A 13 -42.06 -27.35 32.77
CA ALA A 13 -41.15 -26.91 33.82
C ALA A 13 -41.16 -27.96 34.95
N ILE A 14 -40.13 -27.89 35.81
CA ILE A 14 -39.97 -28.47 37.18
C ILE A 14 -39.13 -29.78 37.23
N PRO A 15 -38.26 -30.03 38.25
CA PRO A 15 -38.07 -29.33 39.53
C PRO A 15 -36.64 -28.84 39.91
N LEU A 16 -36.66 -27.87 40.83
CA LEU A 16 -35.61 -27.52 41.78
C LEU A 16 -35.44 -28.60 42.86
N GLY A 17 -34.19 -28.92 43.19
CA GLY A 17 -33.79 -29.67 44.38
C GLY A 17 -32.44 -29.15 44.89
N ALA A 18 -32.44 -28.64 46.12
CA ALA A 18 -31.36 -27.88 46.75
C ALA A 18 -30.30 -28.77 47.43
N ALA A 19 -29.04 -28.30 47.47
CA ALA A 19 -28.13 -28.57 48.58
C ALA A 19 -27.08 -27.45 48.69
N ARG A 20 -27.02 -26.85 49.89
CA ARG A 20 -26.11 -25.78 50.37
C ARG A 20 -24.70 -26.32 50.67
N ALA A 21 -23.67 -25.50 50.45
CA ALA A 21 -22.51 -25.30 51.33
C ALA A 21 -21.72 -24.08 50.81
N ALA A 22 -21.88 -22.89 51.40
CA ALA A 22 -21.13 -22.34 52.53
C ALA A 22 -19.67 -21.99 52.18
N ALA A 23 -19.38 -20.70 52.17
CA ALA A 23 -18.08 -20.10 51.89
C ALA A 23 -17.45 -19.48 53.16
N ALA A 24 -16.11 -19.38 53.10
CA ALA A 24 -15.16 -18.63 53.94
C ALA A 24 -14.60 -19.32 55.21
N PRO A 25 -13.43 -18.90 55.74
CA PRO A 25 -12.18 -18.45 55.10
C PRO A 25 -10.93 -19.16 55.71
N MET A 26 -9.74 -19.13 55.10
CA MET A 26 -8.48 -19.39 55.85
C MET A 26 -7.30 -18.53 55.41
N THR A 27 -6.57 -18.17 56.46
CA THR A 27 -5.52 -17.21 56.78
C THR A 27 -4.16 -17.48 56.11
N ALA A 28 -3.37 -16.40 56.01
CA ALA A 28 -1.96 -16.40 55.61
C ALA A 28 -1.04 -17.04 56.66
N ILE A 29 0.01 -17.75 56.22
CA ILE A 29 1.25 -17.98 56.97
C ILE A 29 2.44 -17.92 56.01
N ALA A 30 3.48 -17.19 56.42
CA ALA A 30 4.75 -16.97 55.76
C ALA A 30 5.70 -18.18 55.85
N THR A 31 6.63 -18.33 54.89
CA THR A 31 7.86 -19.09 55.11
C THR A 31 9.05 -18.49 54.37
N ALA A 32 10.20 -18.55 55.04
CA ALA A 32 11.36 -17.70 54.91
C ALA A 32 12.41 -18.15 53.88
N ALA A 33 13.32 -17.23 53.56
CA ALA A 33 14.49 -17.41 52.70
C ALA A 33 15.70 -18.03 53.45
N ARG A 34 16.53 -18.82 52.72
CA ARG A 34 18.03 -18.93 52.75
C ARG A 34 18.50 -20.28 52.15
N PRO A 35 19.80 -20.49 51.79
CA PRO A 35 20.81 -19.59 51.22
C PRO A 35 21.49 -20.18 49.95
N LYS A 36 22.25 -19.34 49.22
CA LYS A 36 23.15 -19.77 48.12
C LYS A 36 24.43 -20.42 48.68
N ARG A 37 24.91 -21.50 48.05
CA ARG A 37 26.29 -22.02 48.17
C ARG A 37 26.89 -22.31 46.78
N PRO A 38 28.21 -22.11 46.58
CA PRO A 38 28.83 -22.05 45.26
C PRO A 38 29.24 -23.43 44.75
N LEU A 39 29.16 -23.64 43.43
CA LEU A 39 29.70 -24.82 42.77
C LEU A 39 31.14 -24.53 42.33
N ALA A 40 32.05 -25.33 42.89
CA ALA A 40 33.47 -25.32 42.62
C ALA A 40 33.80 -25.77 41.18
N ALA A 41 34.85 -25.18 40.62
CA ALA A 41 35.45 -25.59 39.36
C ALA A 41 36.13 -26.97 39.52
N GLN A 42 35.74 -27.94 38.69
CA GLN A 42 36.55 -29.12 38.44
C GLN A 42 37.07 -29.09 37.01
N SER A 43 38.39 -29.02 36.90
CA SER A 43 39.17 -29.12 35.67
C SER A 43 39.15 -30.56 35.16
N ALA A 44 38.65 -30.77 33.94
CA ALA A 44 38.77 -32.06 33.26
C ALA A 44 39.82 -31.96 32.13
N THR A 45 40.91 -32.70 32.30
CA THR A 45 41.96 -32.94 31.31
C THR A 45 41.44 -33.84 30.18
N LEU A 46 41.49 -33.35 28.93
CA LEU A 46 41.11 -34.10 27.74
C LEU A 46 42.31 -34.84 27.13
N LYS A 47 42.30 -36.17 27.20
CA LYS A 47 43.16 -37.05 26.41
C LYS A 47 42.71 -37.03 24.93
N ARG A 48 43.69 -37.01 24.02
CA ARG A 48 43.52 -37.09 22.56
C ARG A 48 42.86 -38.41 22.15
N GLY A 49 41.70 -38.34 21.51
CA GLY A 49 41.05 -39.47 20.84
C GLY A 49 39.86 -39.03 19.97
N ARG A 50 40.01 -39.22 18.64
CA ARG A 50 39.01 -39.07 17.54
C ARG A 50 37.66 -38.39 17.86
N MET A 51 37.52 -37.12 17.47
CA MET A 51 36.20 -36.45 17.39
C MET A 51 35.45 -36.86 16.12
N SER A 52 34.21 -37.34 16.28
CA SER A 52 33.26 -37.53 15.19
C SER A 52 32.63 -36.19 14.78
N ARG A 53 32.35 -36.02 13.47
CA ARG A 53 31.79 -34.82 12.84
C ARG A 53 30.45 -34.31 13.42
N LYS A 54 29.85 -34.99 14.40
CA LYS A 54 28.52 -34.66 14.96
C LYS A 54 28.55 -33.67 16.13
N PHE A 55 29.69 -33.41 16.75
CA PHE A 55 29.78 -32.45 17.88
C PHE A 55 30.20 -31.02 17.50
N LEU A 56 30.66 -30.79 16.26
CA LEU A 56 30.97 -29.45 15.75
C LEU A 56 29.74 -28.64 15.32
N ILE A 57 28.56 -29.28 15.24
CA ILE A 57 27.30 -28.63 14.83
C ILE A 57 26.49 -28.12 16.03
N ALA A 58 26.63 -28.72 17.22
CA ALA A 58 25.87 -28.32 18.40
C ALA A 58 26.37 -27.01 19.04
N GLY A 59 27.67 -26.70 18.91
CA GLY A 59 28.26 -25.44 19.40
C GLY A 59 28.09 -24.24 18.46
N PHE A 60 27.65 -24.45 17.21
CA PHE A 60 27.43 -23.38 16.24
C PHE A 60 25.99 -22.88 16.19
N ILE A 61 25.04 -23.61 16.80
CA ILE A 61 23.61 -23.25 16.81
C ILE A 61 23.24 -22.42 18.06
N SER A 62 24.05 -22.45 19.12
CA SER A 62 23.77 -21.76 20.38
C SER A 62 24.25 -20.29 20.43
N CYS A 63 25.05 -19.83 19.45
CA CYS A 63 25.50 -18.43 19.34
C CYS A 63 24.79 -17.62 18.24
N LEU A 64 23.71 -18.13 17.65
CA LEU A 64 22.93 -17.45 16.60
C LEU A 64 21.59 -16.87 17.08
N ILE A 65 21.33 -16.87 18.40
CA ILE A 65 20.12 -16.28 18.96
C ILE A 65 20.46 -14.88 19.47
N VAL A 66 19.68 -13.91 18.96
CA VAL A 66 19.75 -12.45 19.14
C VAL A 66 20.83 -11.73 18.32
N ALA A 67 20.89 -12.00 17.02
CA ALA A 67 21.01 -10.86 16.11
C ALA A 67 19.64 -10.17 16.13
N SER A 68 19.51 -9.09 16.91
CA SER A 68 18.36 -8.19 16.78
C SER A 68 18.24 -7.86 15.30
N SER A 69 17.19 -8.34 14.64
CA SER A 69 16.78 -7.75 13.38
C SER A 69 16.59 -6.28 13.70
N ALA A 70 17.52 -5.44 13.24
CA ALA A 70 17.28 -4.02 13.23
C ALA A 70 16.09 -3.83 12.30
N ASP A 71 14.89 -3.82 12.87
CA ASP A 71 13.68 -3.50 12.12
C ASP A 71 13.94 -2.14 11.49
N ALA A 72 13.90 -2.11 10.16
CA ALA A 72 14.09 -0.88 9.41
C ALA A 72 13.00 0.07 9.89
N ARG A 73 13.41 1.21 10.48
CA ARG A 73 12.45 2.21 10.95
C ARG A 73 11.48 2.56 9.81
N PRO A 74 10.18 2.70 10.09
CA PRO A 74 9.22 3.16 9.10
C PRO A 74 9.73 4.42 8.42
N THR A 75 9.72 4.44 7.10
CA THR A 75 10.10 5.60 6.29
C THR A 75 8.84 6.37 5.97
N GLN A 76 8.81 7.65 6.30
CA GLN A 76 7.71 8.52 5.91
C GLN A 76 7.78 8.77 4.40
N VAL A 77 6.75 8.32 3.67
CA VAL A 77 6.69 8.44 2.20
C VAL A 77 5.96 9.70 1.76
N MET A 78 5.02 10.18 2.57
CA MET A 78 4.36 11.48 2.43
C MET A 78 3.87 11.94 3.82
N PRO A 79 3.43 13.20 4.00
CA PRO A 79 2.99 13.71 5.31
C PRO A 79 2.03 12.74 6.01
N GLY A 80 2.32 12.38 7.26
CA GLY A 80 1.49 11.47 8.07
C GLY A 80 1.48 9.99 7.64
N VAL A 81 2.06 9.63 6.50
CA VAL A 81 2.01 8.27 5.94
C VAL A 81 3.38 7.63 5.95
N SER A 82 3.48 6.47 6.60
CA SER A 82 4.73 5.72 6.74
C SER A 82 4.64 4.39 6.01
N TYR A 83 5.78 3.98 5.46
CA TYR A 83 5.99 2.69 4.81
C TYR A 83 7.11 1.92 5.50
N GLU A 84 6.87 0.65 5.75
CA GLU A 84 7.82 -0.26 6.38
C GLU A 84 7.94 -1.55 5.57
N ARG A 85 9.17 -2.04 5.43
CA ARG A 85 9.45 -3.37 4.85
C ARG A 85 10.07 -4.28 5.90
N ILE A 86 9.39 -5.36 6.22
CA ILE A 86 9.83 -6.35 7.21
C ILE A 86 10.20 -7.65 6.50
N LEU A 87 11.40 -8.15 6.74
CA LEU A 87 11.80 -9.52 6.38
C LEU A 87 11.80 -10.38 7.64
N ARG A 88 10.84 -11.31 7.74
CA ARG A 88 10.69 -12.19 8.90
C ARG A 88 11.01 -13.63 8.53
N TRP A 89 11.89 -14.26 9.30
CA TRP A 89 12.12 -15.69 9.20
C TRP A 89 11.08 -16.45 10.01
N THR A 90 10.40 -17.40 9.37
CA THR A 90 9.40 -18.26 10.02
C THR A 90 9.79 -19.72 9.85
N ALA A 91 9.15 -20.62 10.60
CA ALA A 91 9.34 -22.07 10.45
C ALA A 91 9.03 -22.58 9.03
N ASN A 92 8.20 -21.85 8.27
CA ASN A 92 7.84 -22.19 6.89
C ASN A 92 8.75 -21.56 5.83
N GLY A 93 9.71 -20.73 6.24
CA GLY A 93 10.58 -19.94 5.35
C GLY A 93 10.50 -18.43 5.59
N PRO A 94 11.28 -17.64 4.83
CA PRO A 94 11.26 -16.18 4.93
C PRO A 94 9.92 -15.62 4.43
N VAL A 95 9.48 -14.51 5.00
CA VAL A 95 8.29 -13.76 4.58
C VAL A 95 8.67 -12.28 4.49
N ALA A 96 8.37 -11.66 3.34
CA ALA A 96 8.55 -10.23 3.12
C ALA A 96 7.21 -9.51 3.19
N LEU A 97 7.06 -8.62 4.18
CA LEU A 97 5.86 -7.82 4.42
C LEU A 97 6.15 -6.35 4.08
N TYR A 98 5.11 -5.68 3.62
CA TYR A 98 5.11 -4.29 3.20
C TYR A 98 3.91 -3.62 3.84
N ILE A 99 4.16 -2.72 4.78
CA ILE A 99 3.13 -2.12 5.61
C ILE A 99 3.10 -0.63 5.34
N VAL A 100 1.92 -0.12 5.03
CA VAL A 100 1.64 1.31 4.95
C VAL A 100 0.73 1.67 6.12
N THR A 101 1.11 2.66 6.90
CA THR A 101 0.26 3.25 7.94
C THR A 101 -0.08 4.67 7.55
N ALA A 102 -1.36 5.03 7.59
CA ALA A 102 -1.87 6.32 7.17
C ALA A 102 -2.84 6.90 8.20
N PRO A 103 -3.04 8.23 8.24
CA PRO A 103 -4.05 8.86 9.07
C PRO A 103 -5.46 8.40 8.70
N LYS A 104 -6.42 8.71 9.57
CA LYS A 104 -7.84 8.53 9.26
C LYS A 104 -8.20 9.30 7.98
N PRO A 105 -8.91 8.70 7.01
CA PRO A 105 -9.39 9.42 5.83
C PRO A 105 -10.23 10.63 6.25
N GLY A 106 -10.03 11.76 5.56
CA GLY A 106 -10.57 13.05 5.93
C GLY A 106 -9.54 14.17 5.72
N GLY A 107 -10.04 15.40 5.53
CA GLY A 107 -9.20 16.58 5.32
C GLY A 107 -8.37 16.50 4.04
N LEU A 108 -7.07 16.25 4.19
CA LEU A 108 -6.11 16.11 3.08
C LEU A 108 -6.00 14.69 2.54
N TYR A 109 -6.53 13.70 3.27
CA TYR A 109 -6.42 12.27 2.95
C TYR A 109 -7.74 11.70 2.45
N THR A 110 -7.67 10.83 1.45
CA THR A 110 -8.78 10.02 0.97
C THR A 110 -8.39 8.55 0.94
N LEU A 111 -9.38 7.66 1.02
CA LEU A 111 -9.23 6.25 0.71
C LEU A 111 -10.18 5.96 -0.45
N THR A 112 -9.65 5.75 -1.66
CA THR A 112 -10.47 5.68 -2.88
C THR A 112 -10.03 4.55 -3.79
N PRO A 113 -10.97 3.89 -4.48
CA PRO A 113 -10.67 3.05 -5.62
C PRO A 113 -10.16 3.88 -6.80
N LEU A 114 -9.18 3.35 -7.52
CA LEU A 114 -8.77 3.81 -8.86
C LEU A 114 -9.13 2.71 -9.86
N LEU A 115 -9.82 3.08 -10.93
CA LEU A 115 -10.17 2.17 -12.02
C LEU A 115 -9.06 2.07 -13.05
N SER A 116 -8.85 0.87 -13.60
CA SER A 116 -7.94 0.68 -14.73
C SER A 116 -8.37 1.51 -15.94
N ASN A 117 -7.46 2.24 -16.57
CA ASN A 117 -7.75 3.07 -17.75
C ASN A 117 -8.88 4.12 -17.53
N GLY A 118 -9.22 4.44 -16.28
CA GLY A 118 -10.38 5.29 -15.94
C GLY A 118 -11.75 4.69 -16.25
N THR A 119 -11.84 3.38 -16.52
CA THR A 119 -13.08 2.64 -16.86
C THR A 119 -13.15 1.33 -16.07
N ILE A 120 -14.34 0.78 -15.91
CA ILE A 120 -14.52 -0.54 -15.28
C ILE A 120 -14.04 -1.69 -16.17
N VAL A 121 -13.83 -1.44 -17.47
CA VAL A 121 -13.39 -2.46 -18.44
C VAL A 121 -11.88 -2.38 -18.66
N GLY A 122 -11.25 -3.55 -18.78
CA GLY A 122 -9.83 -3.66 -19.00
C GLY A 122 -9.05 -3.82 -17.70
N ARG A 123 -7.73 -3.84 -17.82
CA ARG A 123 -6.83 -4.05 -16.70
C ARG A 123 -5.61 -3.20 -16.85
N GLU A 124 -5.08 -2.75 -15.73
CA GLU A 124 -3.94 -1.87 -15.67
C GLU A 124 -3.13 -2.17 -14.40
N THR A 125 -1.82 -1.94 -14.44
CA THR A 125 -0.98 -2.11 -13.27
C THR A 125 -1.28 -1.04 -12.21
N VAL A 126 -1.18 -1.38 -10.92
CA VAL A 126 -1.39 -0.43 -9.80
C VAL A 126 -0.48 0.79 -9.96
N SER A 127 0.76 0.58 -10.38
CA SER A 127 1.71 1.65 -10.63
C SER A 127 1.29 2.58 -11.78
N SER A 128 0.64 2.10 -12.84
CA SER A 128 0.14 2.98 -13.90
C SER A 128 -1.09 3.76 -13.47
N MET A 129 -2.06 3.13 -12.79
CA MET A 129 -3.23 3.84 -12.25
C MET A 129 -2.82 5.00 -11.33
N GLN A 130 -1.75 4.82 -10.54
CA GLN A 130 -1.18 5.90 -9.72
C GLN A 130 -0.54 7.02 -10.55
N ARG A 131 0.12 6.70 -11.67
CA ARG A 131 0.69 7.70 -12.59
C ARG A 131 -0.42 8.54 -13.22
N ASP A 132 -1.51 7.90 -13.63
CA ASP A 132 -2.65 8.56 -14.28
C ASP A 132 -3.30 9.62 -13.40
N VAL A 133 -3.40 9.36 -12.09
CA VAL A 133 -3.95 10.32 -11.11
C VAL A 133 -2.91 11.21 -10.46
N SER A 134 -1.64 11.18 -10.89
CA SER A 134 -0.57 11.95 -10.23
C SER A 134 -0.81 13.46 -10.29
N ALA A 135 -1.56 13.96 -11.27
CA ALA A 135 -1.96 15.38 -11.32
C ALA A 135 -3.02 15.75 -10.26
N GLN A 136 -3.79 14.77 -9.77
CA GLN A 136 -4.95 14.98 -8.88
C GLN A 136 -4.59 14.76 -7.40
N MET A 137 -3.62 13.87 -7.13
CA MET A 137 -3.20 13.51 -5.78
C MET A 137 -1.81 12.86 -5.78
N THR A 138 -1.15 12.84 -4.63
CA THR A 138 -0.02 11.94 -4.36
C THR A 138 -0.58 10.65 -3.76
N THR A 139 -0.18 9.49 -4.29
CA THR A 139 -0.85 8.22 -3.95
C THR A 139 0.13 7.20 -3.39
N ILE A 140 -0.34 6.44 -2.39
CA ILE A 140 0.22 5.13 -2.05
C ILE A 140 -0.94 4.15 -1.93
N GLY A 141 -0.77 2.92 -2.41
CA GLY A 141 -1.88 1.98 -2.39
C GLY A 141 -1.53 0.58 -2.85
N VAL A 142 -2.55 -0.25 -2.86
CA VAL A 142 -2.50 -1.68 -3.18
C VAL A 142 -3.53 -2.04 -4.24
N ASN A 143 -3.49 -3.26 -4.75
CA ASN A 143 -4.55 -3.80 -5.62
C ASN A 143 -5.90 -3.93 -4.89
N GLY A 144 -7.01 -3.91 -5.64
CA GLY A 144 -8.39 -3.99 -5.15
C GLY A 144 -9.00 -5.41 -5.14
N ASP A 145 -10.20 -5.55 -5.72
CA ASP A 145 -10.99 -6.78 -5.80
C ASP A 145 -10.38 -7.83 -6.75
N PHE A 146 -10.94 -9.03 -6.68
CA PHE A 146 -10.92 -9.97 -7.79
C PHE A 146 -11.59 -9.35 -9.02
N PHE A 147 -11.14 -9.72 -10.20
CA PHE A 147 -11.67 -9.19 -11.45
C PHE A 147 -11.87 -10.28 -12.50
N SER A 148 -12.70 -9.97 -13.51
CA SER A 148 -12.91 -10.81 -14.67
C SER A 148 -11.66 -10.85 -15.56
N TRP A 149 -11.11 -12.04 -15.83
CA TRP A 149 -10.01 -12.18 -16.79
C TRP A 149 -10.45 -11.89 -18.24
N HIS A 150 -11.75 -11.97 -18.53
CA HIS A 150 -12.28 -11.76 -19.87
C HIS A 150 -12.38 -10.27 -20.23
N GLY A 151 -12.80 -9.43 -19.29
CA GLY A 151 -12.98 -8.00 -19.58
C GLY A 151 -12.66 -7.04 -18.44
N GLY A 152 -12.07 -7.52 -17.34
CA GLY A 152 -11.38 -6.66 -16.36
C GLY A 152 -12.24 -6.05 -15.27
N TRP A 153 -13.56 -6.06 -15.39
CA TRP A 153 -14.45 -5.54 -14.35
C TRP A 153 -14.32 -6.30 -13.01
N PRO A 154 -14.54 -5.62 -11.87
CA PRO A 154 -14.51 -6.22 -10.55
C PRO A 154 -15.50 -7.39 -10.41
N SER A 155 -15.26 -8.28 -9.44
CA SER A 155 -16.15 -9.42 -9.20
C SER A 155 -17.26 -9.11 -8.19
N GLY A 156 -17.16 -8.01 -7.45
CA GLY A 156 -18.10 -7.60 -6.43
C GLY A 156 -18.26 -6.08 -6.35
N LEU A 157 -18.73 -5.58 -5.20
CA LEU A 157 -19.15 -4.20 -5.05
C LEU A 157 -17.99 -3.25 -5.35
N LEU A 158 -18.24 -2.30 -6.25
CA LEU A 158 -17.41 -1.13 -6.47
C LEU A 158 -18.27 0.10 -6.24
N MET A 159 -17.81 0.99 -5.36
CA MET A 159 -18.40 2.31 -5.17
C MET A 159 -17.33 3.38 -5.25
N ARG A 160 -17.65 4.50 -5.91
CA ARG A 160 -16.81 5.70 -5.92
C ARG A 160 -17.67 6.94 -5.71
N GLY A 161 -17.32 7.79 -4.75
CA GLY A 161 -18.06 9.03 -4.48
C GLY A 161 -19.57 8.87 -4.24
N GLY A 162 -19.99 7.75 -3.64
CA GLY A 162 -21.40 7.42 -3.36
C GLY A 162 -22.18 6.84 -4.55
N VAL A 163 -21.52 6.62 -5.69
CA VAL A 163 -22.10 5.96 -6.87
C VAL A 163 -21.72 4.48 -6.84
N VAL A 164 -22.70 3.59 -7.02
CA VAL A 164 -22.46 2.15 -7.19
C VAL A 164 -22.11 1.91 -8.65
N GLU A 165 -20.89 1.42 -8.91
CA GLU A 165 -20.40 1.17 -10.27
C GLU A 165 -20.36 -0.33 -10.61
N HIS A 166 -20.42 -1.21 -9.62
CA HIS A 166 -20.56 -2.65 -9.84
C HIS A 166 -21.34 -3.31 -8.69
N GLN A 167 -22.12 -4.34 -8.98
CA GLN A 167 -22.92 -5.04 -7.98
C GLN A 167 -22.08 -5.80 -6.95
N SER A 168 -22.67 -6.01 -5.76
CA SER A 168 -22.11 -6.89 -4.73
C SER A 168 -22.09 -8.36 -5.15
N ALA A 169 -21.04 -9.08 -4.75
CA ALA A 169 -20.94 -10.52 -4.96
C ALA A 169 -21.77 -11.28 -3.91
N LEU A 170 -22.59 -12.24 -4.38
CA LEU A 170 -23.47 -13.02 -3.52
C LEU A 170 -22.68 -13.78 -2.44
N GLY A 171 -23.02 -13.58 -1.17
CA GLY A 171 -22.42 -14.29 -0.04
C GLY A 171 -21.01 -13.82 0.33
N ARG A 172 -20.52 -12.73 -0.25
CA ARG A 172 -19.20 -12.14 0.01
C ARG A 172 -19.34 -10.78 0.68
N ALA A 173 -18.41 -10.44 1.56
CA ALA A 173 -18.39 -9.10 2.13
C ALA A 173 -17.72 -8.10 1.18
N SER A 174 -17.93 -6.83 1.46
CA SER A 174 -17.24 -5.70 0.84
C SER A 174 -16.68 -4.81 1.94
N VAL A 175 -15.62 -4.07 1.64
CA VAL A 175 -15.06 -3.05 2.52
C VAL A 175 -15.31 -1.68 1.91
N GLY A 176 -15.84 -0.76 2.71
CA GLY A 176 -16.10 0.62 2.30
C GLY A 176 -15.65 1.60 3.36
N VAL A 177 -15.36 2.83 2.93
CA VAL A 177 -15.09 3.97 3.82
C VAL A 177 -16.26 4.94 3.76
N ASP A 178 -16.68 5.42 4.92
CA ASP A 178 -17.73 6.43 5.01
C ASP A 178 -17.22 7.86 5.06
N THR A 179 -18.15 8.82 5.05
CA THR A 179 -17.87 10.25 5.14
C THR A 179 -17.13 10.67 6.41
N ASN A 180 -17.13 9.85 7.47
CA ASN A 180 -16.38 10.10 8.70
C ASN A 180 -14.98 9.46 8.68
N GLY A 181 -14.63 8.75 7.61
CA GLY A 181 -13.39 8.02 7.45
C GLY A 181 -13.38 6.66 8.14
N ASP A 182 -14.54 6.12 8.52
CA ASP A 182 -14.66 4.82 9.20
C ASP A 182 -14.84 3.68 8.20
N LEU A 183 -14.18 2.55 8.45
CA LEU A 183 -14.27 1.35 7.62
C LEU A 183 -15.46 0.48 8.02
N HIS A 184 -16.27 0.14 7.03
CA HIS A 184 -17.39 -0.78 7.12
C HIS A 184 -17.06 -2.06 6.39
N VAL A 185 -17.33 -3.21 7.00
CA VAL A 185 -17.13 -4.53 6.38
C VAL A 185 -18.37 -5.38 6.56
N ASP A 186 -19.16 -5.49 5.48
CA ASP A 186 -20.46 -6.16 5.52
C ASP A 186 -20.75 -6.92 4.24
N ARG A 187 -21.66 -7.88 4.35
CA ARG A 187 -22.26 -8.54 3.19
C ARG A 187 -23.44 -7.70 2.72
N ILE A 188 -23.32 -7.18 1.50
CA ILE A 188 -24.36 -6.35 0.89
C ILE A 188 -25.11 -7.21 -0.13
N PRO A 189 -26.41 -7.50 0.08
CA PRO A 189 -27.21 -8.20 -0.91
C PRO A 189 -27.44 -7.32 -2.14
N TRP A 190 -27.30 -7.91 -3.33
CA TRP A 190 -27.70 -7.26 -4.57
C TRP A 190 -29.15 -7.59 -4.90
N TYR A 191 -29.96 -6.55 -5.05
CA TYR A 191 -31.36 -6.59 -5.46
C TYR A 191 -31.72 -5.36 -6.30
N GLY A 192 -30.92 -5.11 -7.35
CA GLY A 192 -31.23 -4.08 -8.34
C GLY A 192 -32.54 -4.41 -9.04
N ARG A 193 -33.33 -3.39 -9.37
CA ARG A 193 -34.64 -3.57 -9.99
C ARG A 193 -35.03 -2.40 -10.88
N TRP A 194 -35.91 -2.65 -11.83
CA TRP A 194 -36.44 -1.65 -12.76
C TRP A 194 -37.93 -1.85 -13.02
N HIS A 195 -38.62 -0.84 -13.53
CA HIS A 195 -39.94 -0.98 -14.13
C HIS A 195 -40.18 0.10 -15.20
N GLY A 196 -41.00 -0.23 -16.20
CA GLY A 196 -41.50 0.73 -17.19
C GLY A 196 -42.72 1.52 -16.72
N THR A 197 -43.40 2.18 -17.66
CA THR A 197 -44.68 2.87 -17.41
C THR A 197 -45.91 1.99 -17.57
N THR A 198 -45.82 0.94 -18.38
CA THR A 198 -46.95 0.05 -18.69
C THR A 198 -47.26 -0.93 -17.55
N ASN A 199 -46.29 -1.18 -16.68
CA ASN A 199 -46.39 -2.05 -15.52
C ASN A 199 -45.56 -1.47 -14.36
N THR A 200 -46.15 -1.37 -13.17
CA THR A 200 -45.45 -0.89 -11.96
C THR A 200 -44.81 -2.02 -11.16
N LEU A 201 -44.88 -3.27 -11.64
CA LEU A 201 -44.20 -4.39 -11.03
C LEU A 201 -42.70 -4.29 -11.26
N TRP A 202 -41.93 -4.36 -10.17
CA TRP A 202 -40.48 -4.33 -10.22
C TRP A 202 -39.91 -5.62 -10.82
N GLN A 203 -39.16 -5.48 -11.90
CA GLN A 203 -38.37 -6.52 -12.54
C GLN A 203 -36.93 -6.48 -12.03
N PRO A 204 -36.23 -7.63 -11.89
CA PRO A 204 -34.86 -7.66 -11.38
C PRO A 204 -33.84 -7.15 -12.40
N ILE A 205 -32.83 -6.43 -11.90
CA ILE A 205 -31.56 -6.19 -12.58
C ILE A 205 -30.55 -7.18 -12.00
N GLY A 206 -30.06 -8.11 -12.82
CA GLY A 206 -29.12 -9.13 -12.39
C GLY A 206 -27.68 -8.62 -12.29
N GLN A 207 -27.29 -7.65 -13.13
CA GLN A 207 -25.92 -7.17 -13.28
C GLN A 207 -25.89 -5.64 -13.47
N LEU A 208 -24.80 -5.01 -13.02
CA LEU A 208 -24.49 -3.59 -13.20
C LEU A 208 -23.07 -3.49 -13.76
N ASN A 209 -22.92 -2.94 -14.96
CA ASN A 209 -21.66 -2.85 -15.69
C ASN A 209 -20.94 -4.22 -15.79
N GLU A 210 -21.71 -5.29 -16.01
CA GLU A 210 -21.26 -6.64 -16.33
C GLU A 210 -22.23 -7.21 -17.38
N PRO A 211 -21.77 -7.99 -18.38
CA PRO A 211 -22.65 -8.67 -19.33
C PRO A 211 -23.77 -9.47 -18.65
N PRO A 212 -25.02 -9.37 -19.12
CA PRO A 212 -26.13 -10.08 -18.50
C PRO A 212 -25.95 -11.60 -18.59
N ARG A 213 -26.27 -12.28 -17.48
CA ARG A 213 -26.40 -13.74 -17.44
C ARG A 213 -27.53 -14.20 -18.37
N ALA A 214 -27.64 -15.51 -18.57
CA ALA A 214 -28.77 -16.06 -19.29
C ALA A 214 -30.08 -15.67 -18.58
N ASP A 215 -31.06 -15.21 -19.35
CA ASP A 215 -32.38 -14.80 -18.84
C ASP A 215 -32.35 -13.66 -17.80
N ALA A 216 -31.48 -12.67 -17.99
CA ALA A 216 -31.32 -11.55 -17.07
C ALA A 216 -31.23 -10.20 -17.78
N VAL A 217 -31.42 -9.13 -17.02
CA VAL A 217 -31.19 -7.72 -17.40
C VAL A 217 -29.93 -7.20 -16.71
N ALA A 218 -29.10 -6.47 -17.46
CA ALA A 218 -27.96 -5.73 -16.94
C ALA A 218 -28.14 -4.23 -17.19
N LEU A 219 -27.77 -3.40 -16.23
CA LEU A 219 -27.65 -1.94 -16.39
C LEU A 219 -26.21 -1.59 -16.76
N PHE A 220 -26.03 -0.81 -17.82
CA PHE A 220 -24.76 -0.23 -18.22
C PHE A 220 -24.82 1.29 -18.06
N THR A 221 -23.79 1.85 -17.46
CA THR A 221 -23.59 3.29 -17.25
C THR A 221 -22.31 3.74 -17.97
N PRO A 222 -22.04 5.05 -18.10
CA PRO A 222 -20.87 5.53 -18.84
C PRO A 222 -19.52 4.99 -18.36
N VAL A 223 -19.41 4.52 -17.11
CA VAL A 223 -18.19 3.89 -16.56
C VAL A 223 -17.82 2.59 -17.27
N TRP A 224 -18.76 1.95 -17.99
CA TRP A 224 -18.49 0.77 -18.82
C TRP A 224 -17.62 1.11 -20.05
N GLY A 225 -17.77 2.33 -20.59
CA GLY A 225 -17.22 2.74 -21.87
C GLY A 225 -18.31 3.25 -22.83
N SER A 226 -17.93 3.53 -24.07
CA SER A 226 -18.81 4.21 -25.04
C SER A 226 -19.95 3.34 -25.56
N ASN A 227 -19.85 2.02 -25.50
CA ASN A 227 -20.80 1.10 -26.12
C ASN A 227 -21.09 -0.13 -25.25
N THR A 228 -22.34 -0.58 -25.27
CA THR A 228 -22.73 -1.86 -24.65
C THR A 228 -22.07 -3.05 -25.36
N PRO A 229 -21.93 -4.21 -24.70
CA PRO A 229 -21.52 -5.44 -25.38
C PRO A 229 -22.47 -5.80 -26.53
N ALA A 230 -21.91 -6.35 -27.61
CA ALA A 230 -22.70 -6.91 -28.71
C ALA A 230 -23.26 -8.29 -28.31
N LEU A 231 -24.53 -8.34 -27.93
CA LEU A 231 -25.19 -9.55 -27.44
C LEU A 231 -26.51 -9.80 -28.17
N ARG A 232 -26.90 -11.08 -28.26
CA ARG A 232 -28.25 -11.47 -28.69
C ARG A 232 -29.24 -11.15 -27.58
N GLY A 233 -30.24 -10.32 -27.86
CA GLY A 233 -31.15 -9.80 -26.85
C GLY A 233 -31.74 -8.44 -27.22
N THR A 234 -32.18 -7.72 -26.21
CA THR A 234 -32.76 -6.36 -26.31
C THR A 234 -31.86 -5.38 -25.60
N THR A 235 -31.63 -4.22 -26.21
CA THR A 235 -30.96 -3.07 -25.60
C THR A 235 -31.92 -1.89 -25.58
N VAL A 236 -32.11 -1.29 -24.41
CA VAL A 236 -32.89 -0.06 -24.20
C VAL A 236 -31.95 1.06 -23.82
N VAL A 237 -31.96 2.15 -24.56
CA VAL A 237 -31.14 3.34 -24.28
C VAL A 237 -31.95 4.35 -23.49
N LEU A 238 -31.37 4.86 -22.40
CA LEU A 238 -31.96 5.88 -21.54
C LEU A 238 -31.16 7.18 -21.63
N THR A 239 -31.83 8.31 -21.81
CA THR A 239 -31.25 9.66 -21.70
C THR A 239 -31.75 10.37 -20.45
N GLY A 240 -30.97 11.33 -19.95
CA GLY A 240 -31.25 12.03 -18.70
C GLY A 240 -31.24 11.10 -17.47
N PHE A 241 -30.55 9.97 -17.55
CA PHE A 241 -30.47 9.01 -16.44
C PHE A 241 -29.38 9.47 -15.46
N PRO A 242 -29.70 9.69 -14.18
CA PRO A 242 -28.72 10.17 -13.20
C PRO A 242 -27.64 9.11 -12.90
N PRO A 243 -26.51 9.49 -12.29
CA PRO A 243 -25.54 8.52 -11.77
C PRO A 243 -26.21 7.48 -10.88
N ALA A 244 -25.66 6.24 -10.89
CA ALA A 244 -26.13 5.05 -10.19
C ALA A 244 -26.01 5.14 -8.64
N ALA A 245 -26.54 6.22 -8.09
CA ALA A 245 -26.60 6.48 -6.66
C ALA A 245 -27.71 5.65 -6.01
N PRO A 246 -27.42 4.93 -4.93
CA PRO A 246 -28.34 3.96 -4.36
C PRO A 246 -29.45 4.62 -3.54
N ARG A 247 -30.44 3.80 -3.14
CA ARG A 247 -31.55 4.15 -2.21
C ARG A 247 -32.52 5.22 -2.70
N ARG A 248 -32.51 5.54 -3.99
CA ARG A 248 -33.49 6.41 -4.64
C ARG A 248 -33.93 5.84 -5.98
N ASP A 249 -35.04 6.37 -6.48
CA ASP A 249 -35.47 6.10 -7.84
C ASP A 249 -34.62 6.90 -8.81
N LEU A 250 -34.06 6.19 -9.79
CA LEU A 250 -33.26 6.71 -10.87
C LEU A 250 -34.08 6.59 -12.14
N THR A 251 -34.53 7.71 -12.68
CA THR A 251 -35.41 7.72 -13.85
C THR A 251 -34.67 8.29 -15.05
N GLY A 252 -34.80 7.63 -16.19
CA GLY A 252 -34.36 8.13 -17.49
C GLY A 252 -35.48 7.98 -18.52
N ILE A 253 -35.38 8.68 -19.65
CA ILE A 253 -36.34 8.58 -20.74
C ILE A 253 -35.86 7.55 -21.75
N VAL A 254 -36.73 6.63 -22.14
CA VAL A 254 -36.43 5.63 -23.16
C VAL A 254 -36.24 6.31 -24.52
N GLN A 255 -35.01 6.38 -25.00
CA GLN A 255 -34.67 6.96 -26.29
C GLN A 255 -34.88 5.97 -27.43
N SER A 256 -34.48 4.71 -27.24
CA SER A 256 -34.60 3.68 -28.26
C SER A 256 -34.66 2.28 -27.64
N VAL A 257 -35.30 1.36 -28.37
CA VAL A 257 -35.34 -0.07 -28.07
C VAL A 257 -34.82 -0.80 -29.31
N LEU A 258 -33.70 -1.49 -29.15
CA LEU A 258 -32.95 -2.13 -30.23
C LEU A 258 -32.74 -3.61 -29.91
N THR A 259 -32.48 -4.43 -30.92
CA THR A 259 -32.26 -5.87 -30.73
C THR A 259 -30.98 -6.34 -31.41
N ASN A 260 -30.28 -7.28 -30.76
CA ASN A 260 -29.12 -7.99 -31.32
C ASN A 260 -27.98 -7.08 -31.80
N THR A 261 -27.78 -5.94 -31.15
CA THR A 261 -26.74 -4.96 -31.52
C THR A 261 -26.04 -4.39 -30.29
N SER A 262 -24.78 -4.00 -30.47
CA SER A 262 -24.11 -3.06 -29.58
C SER A 262 -24.67 -1.66 -29.82
N VAL A 263 -24.82 -0.87 -28.75
CA VAL A 263 -25.40 0.48 -28.82
C VAL A 263 -24.52 1.43 -28.01
N ALA A 264 -24.46 2.70 -28.42
CA ALA A 264 -23.78 3.73 -27.65
C ALA A 264 -24.47 3.93 -26.29
N ILE A 265 -23.67 4.10 -25.24
CA ILE A 265 -24.14 4.49 -23.91
C ILE A 265 -24.06 6.03 -23.85
N PRO A 266 -25.18 6.75 -23.68
CA PRO A 266 -25.16 8.21 -23.62
C PRO A 266 -24.34 8.72 -22.43
N PRO A 267 -23.55 9.80 -22.56
CA PRO A 267 -22.78 10.36 -21.44
C PRO A 267 -23.64 10.83 -20.26
N ASP A 268 -24.87 11.28 -20.52
CA ASP A 268 -25.89 11.72 -19.57
C ASP A 268 -27.01 10.67 -19.40
N GLY A 269 -26.66 9.39 -19.58
CA GLY A 269 -27.64 8.32 -19.69
C GLY A 269 -27.15 6.96 -19.22
N ALA A 270 -27.87 5.94 -19.66
CA ALA A 270 -27.58 4.54 -19.37
C ALA A 270 -28.14 3.64 -20.47
N ALA A 271 -27.82 2.35 -20.41
CA ALA A 271 -28.44 1.34 -21.26
C ALA A 271 -28.80 0.09 -20.46
N LEU A 272 -30.01 -0.43 -20.64
CA LEU A 272 -30.40 -1.75 -20.14
C LEU A 272 -30.22 -2.77 -21.25
N VAL A 273 -29.46 -3.84 -21.00
CA VAL A 273 -29.27 -4.95 -21.95
C VAL A 273 -29.82 -6.21 -21.33
N ALA A 274 -30.71 -6.88 -22.03
CA ALA A 274 -31.41 -8.06 -21.54
C ALA A 274 -31.28 -9.25 -22.50
N ARG A 275 -31.26 -10.46 -21.93
CA ARG A 275 -31.20 -11.74 -22.66
C ARG A 275 -32.36 -12.64 -22.27
N GLY A 276 -32.70 -13.63 -23.11
CA GLY A 276 -33.73 -14.62 -22.80
C GLY A 276 -35.14 -14.04 -22.72
N ARG A 277 -35.95 -14.54 -21.80
CA ARG A 277 -37.32 -14.05 -21.53
C ARG A 277 -37.29 -12.64 -20.96
N ALA A 278 -36.27 -12.31 -20.15
CA ALA A 278 -36.07 -10.94 -19.67
C ALA A 278 -35.95 -9.92 -20.82
N ALA A 279 -35.45 -10.32 -22.00
CA ALA A 279 -35.40 -9.46 -23.19
C ALA A 279 -36.77 -9.22 -23.84
N GLN A 280 -37.72 -10.14 -23.68
CA GLN A 280 -39.11 -9.94 -24.09
C GLN A 280 -39.77 -8.96 -23.12
N THR A 281 -39.68 -9.20 -21.81
CA THR A 281 -40.20 -8.31 -20.77
C THR A 281 -39.67 -6.88 -20.92
N LEU A 282 -38.37 -6.71 -21.14
CA LEU A 282 -37.78 -5.39 -21.36
C LEU A 282 -38.34 -4.70 -22.62
N ARG A 283 -38.62 -5.43 -23.71
CA ARG A 283 -39.23 -4.83 -24.91
C ARG A 283 -40.67 -4.41 -24.69
N ASP A 284 -41.43 -5.23 -23.98
CA ASP A 284 -42.85 -5.00 -23.78
C ASP A 284 -43.11 -3.84 -22.81
N GLU A 285 -42.20 -3.60 -21.86
CA GLU A 285 -42.31 -2.53 -20.87
C GLU A 285 -41.60 -1.21 -21.27
N ALA A 286 -40.59 -1.26 -22.14
CA ALA A 286 -39.84 -0.06 -22.55
C ALA A 286 -40.52 0.65 -23.73
N VAL A 287 -41.32 1.68 -23.44
CA VAL A 287 -41.97 2.51 -24.46
C VAL A 287 -41.12 3.74 -24.76
N VAL A 288 -40.75 3.93 -26.04
CA VAL A 288 -39.98 5.11 -26.48
C VAL A 288 -40.69 6.41 -26.08
N GLY A 289 -39.93 7.35 -25.54
CA GLY A 289 -40.43 8.64 -25.02
C GLY A 289 -41.01 8.57 -23.60
N SER A 290 -41.16 7.37 -23.02
CA SER A 290 -41.66 7.21 -21.65
C SER A 290 -40.52 7.07 -20.63
N PRO A 291 -40.77 7.40 -19.34
CA PRO A 291 -39.81 7.16 -18.29
C PRO A 291 -39.63 5.66 -18.00
N LEU A 292 -38.40 5.26 -17.69
CA LEU A 292 -38.06 3.96 -17.10
C LEU A 292 -37.33 4.23 -15.79
N THR A 293 -37.78 3.58 -14.72
CA THR A 293 -37.24 3.80 -13.37
C THR A 293 -36.45 2.60 -12.90
N VAL A 294 -35.28 2.86 -12.32
CA VAL A 294 -34.36 1.90 -11.71
C VAL A 294 -34.21 2.21 -10.23
N ARG A 295 -34.10 1.17 -9.40
CA ARG A 295 -33.68 1.29 -8.00
C ARG A 295 -32.49 0.38 -7.73
N ILE A 296 -31.42 0.98 -7.23
CA ILE A 296 -30.21 0.29 -6.78
C ILE A 296 -30.24 0.21 -5.25
N PRO A 297 -30.16 -0.99 -4.65
CA PRO A 297 -30.17 -1.14 -3.21
C PRO A 297 -28.81 -0.82 -2.62
N LEU A 298 -28.84 -0.32 -1.39
CA LEU A 298 -27.70 -0.32 -0.48
C LEU A 298 -28.28 -0.41 0.93
N ALA A 299 -27.64 -1.17 1.81
CA ALA A 299 -28.10 -1.29 3.20
C ALA A 299 -28.07 0.09 3.88
N ASP A 300 -29.01 0.37 4.78
CA ASP A 300 -29.04 1.66 5.50
C ASP A 300 -27.78 1.89 6.35
N THR A 301 -27.14 0.81 6.83
CA THR A 301 -25.85 0.88 7.52
C THR A 301 -24.72 1.39 6.62
N TRP A 302 -24.89 1.34 5.30
CA TRP A 302 -23.94 1.82 4.29
C TRP A 302 -24.35 3.17 3.69
N ALA A 303 -25.32 3.86 4.31
CA ALA A 303 -25.84 5.13 3.82
C ALA A 303 -24.78 6.22 3.60
N SER A 304 -23.76 6.25 4.48
CA SER A 304 -22.65 7.20 4.47
C SER A 304 -21.41 6.69 3.75
N VAL A 305 -21.40 5.44 3.27
CA VAL A 305 -20.27 4.86 2.54
C VAL A 305 -20.16 5.51 1.17
N THR A 306 -19.01 6.12 0.88
CA THR A 306 -18.76 6.80 -0.39
C THR A 306 -17.95 5.94 -1.34
N ASP A 307 -16.97 5.23 -0.82
CA ASP A 307 -15.98 4.52 -1.63
C ASP A 307 -15.82 3.10 -1.09
N ALA A 308 -15.91 2.10 -1.96
CA ALA A 308 -15.88 0.70 -1.56
C ALA A 308 -15.31 -0.22 -2.64
N VAL A 309 -14.67 -1.29 -2.18
CA VAL A 309 -14.26 -2.43 -3.00
C VAL A 309 -14.73 -3.73 -2.35
N SER A 310 -14.80 -4.81 -3.12
CA SER A 310 -15.01 -6.16 -2.58
C SER A 310 -13.72 -6.97 -2.64
N SER A 311 -13.77 -8.19 -2.11
CA SER A 311 -12.80 -9.29 -2.32
C SER A 311 -13.04 -10.32 -1.23
N GLY A 312 -12.43 -10.13 -0.06
CA GLY A 312 -12.62 -10.95 1.13
C GLY A 312 -11.56 -12.04 1.30
N PRO A 313 -11.56 -12.71 2.45
CA PRO A 313 -12.60 -12.61 3.49
C PRO A 313 -12.41 -11.42 4.44
N THR A 314 -13.40 -11.17 5.29
CA THR A 314 -13.21 -10.44 6.55
C THR A 314 -12.14 -11.13 7.39
N LEU A 315 -11.16 -10.36 7.86
CA LEU A 315 -10.01 -10.85 8.63
C LEU A 315 -10.09 -10.47 10.10
N VAL A 316 -10.55 -9.26 10.41
CA VAL A 316 -10.59 -8.72 11.77
C VAL A 316 -11.93 -8.05 12.00
N LYS A 317 -12.55 -8.36 13.14
CA LYS A 317 -13.77 -7.73 13.62
C LYS A 317 -13.68 -7.52 15.13
N ASP A 318 -14.02 -6.32 15.59
CA ASP A 318 -13.99 -5.93 17.00
C ASP A 318 -12.64 -6.22 17.68
N GLY A 319 -11.53 -5.96 16.96
CA GLY A 319 -10.17 -6.21 17.47
C GLY A 319 -9.79 -7.68 17.59
N ARG A 320 -10.53 -8.59 16.95
CA ARG A 320 -10.28 -10.04 16.98
C ARG A 320 -10.08 -10.59 15.58
N ALA A 321 -9.03 -11.39 15.41
CA ALA A 321 -8.80 -12.14 14.18
C ALA A 321 -9.89 -13.21 13.99
N LEU A 322 -10.46 -13.28 12.78
CA LEU A 322 -11.43 -14.28 12.40
C LEU A 322 -10.74 -15.42 11.65
N PHE A 323 -10.92 -16.65 12.13
CA PHE A 323 -10.40 -17.83 11.44
C PHE A 323 -11.20 -18.14 10.16
N ASN A 324 -12.51 -17.93 10.20
CA ASN A 324 -13.40 -18.14 9.07
C ASN A 324 -14.57 -17.14 9.15
N ALA A 325 -14.67 -16.27 8.14
CA ALA A 325 -15.78 -15.32 8.01
C ALA A 325 -17.05 -15.95 7.40
N GLY A 326 -16.98 -17.20 6.93
CA GLY A 326 -18.09 -17.90 6.28
C GLY A 326 -18.50 -17.31 4.93
N GLU A 327 -17.59 -16.59 4.28
CA GLU A 327 -17.84 -15.93 3.00
C GLU A 327 -17.62 -16.89 1.83
N ALA A 328 -18.32 -16.66 0.72
CA ALA A 328 -18.39 -17.55 -0.45
C ALA A 328 -17.09 -17.56 -1.30
N LEU A 329 -15.96 -17.88 -0.67
CA LEU A 329 -14.64 -17.98 -1.28
C LEU A 329 -14.21 -19.45 -1.44
N THR A 330 -13.47 -19.73 -2.50
CA THR A 330 -12.97 -21.07 -2.79
C THR A 330 -11.91 -21.51 -1.77
N LYS A 331 -11.70 -22.83 -1.66
CA LYS A 331 -10.62 -23.38 -0.84
C LYS A 331 -9.24 -22.84 -1.25
N ALA A 332 -9.03 -22.61 -2.55
CA ALA A 332 -7.78 -22.07 -3.07
C ALA A 332 -7.55 -20.60 -2.65
N GLN A 333 -8.61 -19.79 -2.59
CA GLN A 333 -8.53 -18.40 -2.11
C GLN A 333 -8.26 -18.34 -0.60
N LEU A 334 -8.84 -19.25 0.17
CA LEU A 334 -8.79 -19.20 1.64
C LEU A 334 -7.59 -19.92 2.28
N ARG A 335 -7.11 -21.01 1.67
CA ARG A 335 -6.13 -21.90 2.29
C ARG A 335 -4.71 -21.68 1.76
N GLY A 336 -3.73 -22.14 2.53
CA GLY A 336 -2.33 -22.13 2.14
C GLY A 336 -1.65 -20.77 2.31
N ARG A 337 -0.35 -20.76 2.03
CA ARG A 337 0.50 -19.56 2.09
C ARG A 337 0.66 -19.02 0.68
N ASP A 338 0.30 -17.77 0.50
CA ASP A 338 0.24 -17.11 -0.81
C ASP A 338 0.72 -15.65 -0.66
N PRO A 339 1.13 -14.94 -1.72
CA PRO A 339 1.09 -13.49 -1.69
C PRO A 339 -0.29 -12.99 -1.26
N ARG A 340 -0.35 -12.00 -0.37
CA ARG A 340 -1.60 -11.50 0.20
C ARG A 340 -1.64 -9.99 0.22
N THR A 341 -2.84 -9.45 0.07
CA THR A 341 -3.13 -8.02 0.24
C THR A 341 -4.26 -7.86 1.25
N ALA A 342 -4.18 -6.86 2.12
CA ALA A 342 -5.23 -6.53 3.08
C ALA A 342 -5.27 -5.05 3.42
N ILE A 343 -6.42 -4.63 3.93
CA ILE A 343 -6.65 -3.34 4.58
C ILE A 343 -7.15 -3.58 6.01
N GLY A 344 -6.77 -2.70 6.94
CA GLY A 344 -7.40 -2.62 8.24
C GLY A 344 -7.48 -1.19 8.75
N GLN A 345 -8.34 -0.98 9.74
CA GLN A 345 -8.48 0.29 10.45
C GLN A 345 -8.21 0.08 11.93
N ARG A 346 -7.37 0.95 12.47
CA ARG A 346 -7.02 1.01 13.89
C ARG A 346 -8.11 1.68 14.72
N ALA A 347 -8.03 1.51 16.03
CA ALA A 347 -8.97 2.15 16.97
C ALA A 347 -8.99 3.69 16.89
N ASP A 348 -7.89 4.32 16.44
CA ASP A 348 -7.80 5.77 16.21
C ASP A 348 -8.34 6.21 14.84
N GLY A 349 -8.89 5.28 14.05
CA GLY A 349 -9.36 5.52 12.69
C GLY A 349 -8.27 5.46 11.62
N GLY A 350 -7.00 5.37 12.00
CA GLY A 350 -5.88 5.25 11.05
C GLY A 350 -5.95 3.98 10.22
N ILE A 351 -5.48 4.05 8.97
CA ILE A 351 -5.54 2.96 8.01
C ILE A 351 -4.21 2.22 7.95
N VAL A 352 -4.29 0.90 7.82
CA VAL A 352 -3.16 0.02 7.53
C VAL A 352 -3.42 -0.70 6.22
N LEU A 353 -2.54 -0.50 5.23
CA LEU A 353 -2.47 -1.36 4.05
C LEU A 353 -1.32 -2.34 4.23
N LEU A 354 -1.57 -3.61 3.90
CA LEU A 354 -0.61 -4.68 4.07
C LEU A 354 -0.51 -5.48 2.78
N ALA A 355 0.69 -5.51 2.19
CA ALA A 355 1.04 -6.42 1.11
C ALA A 355 2.11 -7.40 1.56
N VAL A 356 2.00 -8.65 1.14
CA VAL A 356 2.93 -9.73 1.49
C VAL A 356 3.34 -10.41 0.21
N ASP A 357 4.64 -10.42 -0.08
CA ASP A 357 5.15 -11.19 -1.23
C ASP A 357 5.01 -12.69 -0.95
N GLY A 358 5.01 -13.50 -2.00
CA GLY A 358 5.03 -14.95 -1.85
C GLY A 358 5.38 -15.67 -3.16
N ARG A 359 5.32 -17.01 -3.14
CA ARG A 359 5.68 -17.88 -4.28
C ARG A 359 7.10 -17.63 -4.83
N ARG A 360 8.01 -17.11 -4.00
CA ARG A 360 9.41 -16.83 -4.39
C ARG A 360 10.36 -17.53 -3.41
N PRO A 361 10.84 -18.75 -3.73
CA PRO A 361 11.79 -19.49 -2.90
C PRO A 361 13.02 -18.63 -2.54
N GLY A 362 13.44 -18.69 -1.27
CA GLY A 362 14.57 -17.90 -0.75
C GLY A 362 14.28 -16.41 -0.51
N TRP A 363 13.11 -15.90 -0.93
CA TRP A 363 12.68 -14.51 -0.68
C TRP A 363 11.45 -14.44 0.22
N SER A 364 10.32 -14.97 -0.25
CA SER A 364 9.07 -14.95 0.51
C SER A 364 8.19 -16.15 0.18
N VAL A 365 7.73 -16.86 1.21
CA VAL A 365 6.81 -18.01 1.09
C VAL A 365 5.33 -17.60 1.22
N GLY A 366 5.01 -16.31 1.30
CA GLY A 366 3.63 -15.80 1.43
C GLY A 366 3.14 -15.74 2.87
N MET A 367 1.82 -15.67 3.06
CA MET A 367 1.12 -15.80 4.35
C MET A 367 -0.23 -16.51 4.18
N SER A 368 -0.69 -17.14 5.26
CA SER A 368 -2.09 -17.57 5.39
C SER A 368 -2.98 -16.38 5.77
N ASN A 369 -4.29 -16.45 5.54
CA ASN A 369 -5.23 -15.42 5.99
C ASN A 369 -5.22 -15.26 7.53
N TRP A 370 -4.92 -16.33 8.27
CA TRP A 370 -4.77 -16.27 9.72
C TRP A 370 -3.54 -15.45 10.14
N ASP A 371 -2.39 -15.69 9.51
CA ASP A 371 -1.17 -14.91 9.78
C ASP A 371 -1.36 -13.43 9.38
N LEU A 372 -2.08 -13.19 8.28
CA LEU A 372 -2.43 -11.86 7.79
C LEU A 372 -3.33 -11.11 8.78
N ALA A 373 -4.39 -11.75 9.28
CA ALA A 373 -5.27 -11.19 10.29
C ALA A 373 -4.53 -10.84 11.59
N ASN A 374 -3.69 -11.75 12.10
CA ASN A 374 -2.88 -11.49 13.30
C ASN A 374 -1.85 -10.38 13.09
N THR A 375 -1.35 -10.22 11.86
CA THR A 375 -0.48 -9.09 11.53
C THR A 375 -1.26 -7.77 11.63
N LEU A 376 -2.48 -7.68 11.08
CA LEU A 376 -3.33 -6.49 11.25
C LEU A 376 -3.62 -6.18 12.73
N ILE A 377 -3.92 -7.20 13.55
CA ILE A 377 -4.08 -7.05 15.01
C ILE A 377 -2.82 -6.46 15.66
N THR A 378 -1.64 -6.91 15.25
CA THR A 378 -0.35 -6.39 15.77
C THR A 378 -0.17 -4.89 15.48
N TYR A 379 -0.75 -4.41 14.37
CA TYR A 379 -0.78 -2.98 14.02
C TYR A 379 -1.97 -2.22 14.63
N GLY A 380 -2.70 -2.85 15.56
CA GLY A 380 -3.81 -2.23 16.30
C GLY A 380 -5.12 -2.15 15.54
N CYS A 381 -5.26 -2.88 14.42
CA CYS A 381 -6.51 -2.88 13.65
C CYS A 381 -7.66 -3.51 14.44
N VAL A 382 -8.79 -2.82 14.49
CA VAL A 382 -10.06 -3.30 15.06
C VAL A 382 -11.03 -3.80 13.99
N THR A 383 -10.85 -3.35 12.75
CA THR A 383 -11.54 -3.81 11.54
C THR A 383 -10.49 -4.20 10.51
N GLY A 384 -10.72 -5.27 9.74
CA GLY A 384 -9.77 -5.70 8.72
C GLY A 384 -10.36 -6.65 7.69
N PHE A 385 -9.88 -6.53 6.46
CA PHE A 385 -10.44 -7.17 5.27
C PHE A 385 -9.32 -7.56 4.29
N ALA A 386 -9.42 -8.75 3.70
CA ALA A 386 -8.50 -9.19 2.67
C ALA A 386 -8.93 -8.66 1.29
N LEU A 387 -7.93 -8.32 0.47
CA LEU A 387 -8.08 -7.92 -0.92
C LEU A 387 -7.57 -9.05 -1.84
N ASP A 388 -7.66 -8.87 -3.16
CA ASP A 388 -7.19 -9.89 -4.10
C ASP A 388 -5.71 -10.26 -3.82
N SER A 389 -5.40 -11.54 -3.98
CA SER A 389 -4.17 -12.19 -3.53
C SER A 389 -3.38 -12.75 -4.72
N GLY A 390 -2.23 -13.36 -4.45
CA GLY A 390 -1.39 -13.96 -5.49
C GLY A 390 -0.72 -12.93 -6.37
N GLY A 391 -0.69 -13.16 -7.69
CA GLY A 391 0.04 -12.29 -8.61
C GLY A 391 -0.48 -10.86 -8.69
N SER A 392 -1.70 -10.61 -8.21
CA SER A 392 -2.28 -9.28 -8.09
C SER A 392 -1.66 -8.49 -6.93
N THR A 393 -1.10 -9.14 -5.91
CA THR A 393 -0.53 -8.47 -4.72
C THR A 393 0.58 -7.52 -5.10
N THR A 394 0.24 -6.23 -5.01
CA THR A 394 1.14 -5.13 -5.34
C THR A 394 0.94 -4.00 -4.34
N VAL A 395 2.03 -3.36 -3.93
CA VAL A 395 2.01 -2.06 -3.26
C VAL A 395 2.89 -1.10 -4.06
N ALA A 396 2.39 0.11 -4.32
CA ALA A 396 3.10 1.13 -5.08
C ALA A 396 2.92 2.51 -4.45
N PHE A 397 3.89 3.41 -4.67
CA PHE A 397 3.86 4.81 -4.25
C PHE A 397 4.21 5.73 -5.42
N ASP A 398 3.35 6.71 -5.70
CA ASP A 398 3.40 7.67 -6.83
C ASP A 398 3.87 7.00 -8.14
N GLY A 399 3.32 5.82 -8.42
CA GLY A 399 3.61 5.07 -9.63
C GLY A 399 4.88 4.22 -9.60
N LYS A 400 5.49 3.99 -8.43
CA LYS A 400 6.64 3.09 -8.27
C LYS A 400 6.28 1.90 -7.39
N VAL A 401 6.43 0.70 -7.92
CA VAL A 401 6.24 -0.56 -7.17
C VAL A 401 7.26 -0.65 -6.04
N LEU A 402 6.78 -0.97 -4.83
CA LEU A 402 7.58 -1.09 -3.62
C LEU A 402 7.87 -2.56 -3.25
N ASN A 403 6.99 -3.50 -3.63
CA ASN A 403 7.17 -4.92 -3.38
C ASN A 403 7.77 -5.69 -4.57
N ARG A 404 7.84 -7.03 -4.47
CA ARG A 404 8.32 -7.89 -5.54
C ARG A 404 7.19 -8.81 -6.02
N PRO A 405 6.36 -8.35 -6.99
CA PRO A 405 5.23 -9.12 -7.53
C PRO A 405 5.58 -10.56 -7.86
N SER A 406 4.66 -11.51 -7.64
CA SER A 406 4.98 -12.94 -7.76
C SER A 406 5.02 -13.45 -9.19
N ASP A 407 4.35 -12.79 -10.12
CA ASP A 407 4.27 -13.27 -11.51
C ASP A 407 5.63 -13.14 -12.22
N PRO A 408 5.97 -14.07 -13.12
CA PRO A 408 7.23 -14.01 -13.87
C PRO A 408 7.40 -12.73 -14.69
N ALA A 409 6.29 -12.18 -15.21
CA ALA A 409 6.26 -10.95 -15.99
C ALA A 409 6.37 -9.67 -15.14
N GLY A 410 6.37 -9.77 -13.81
CA GLY A 410 6.41 -8.63 -12.90
C GLY A 410 5.02 -8.26 -12.37
N GLU A 411 4.75 -6.96 -12.28
CA GLU A 411 3.48 -6.43 -11.78
C GLU A 411 2.31 -6.85 -12.69
N ARG A 412 1.26 -7.41 -12.10
CA ARG A 412 0.08 -7.87 -12.84
C ARG A 412 -0.88 -6.69 -13.10
N PRO A 413 -1.41 -6.55 -14.33
CA PRO A 413 -2.57 -5.70 -14.59
C PRO A 413 -3.83 -6.21 -13.89
N VAL A 414 -4.49 -5.35 -13.10
CA VAL A 414 -5.71 -5.63 -12.32
C VAL A 414 -6.85 -4.68 -12.75
N GLY A 415 -8.09 -4.96 -12.36
CA GLY A 415 -9.25 -4.12 -12.70
C GLY A 415 -9.26 -2.77 -11.97
N GLU A 416 -8.80 -2.77 -10.72
CA GLU A 416 -8.78 -1.58 -9.88
C GLU A 416 -7.74 -1.68 -8.75
N ALA A 417 -7.39 -0.52 -8.19
CA ALA A 417 -6.54 -0.37 -7.01
C ALA A 417 -7.29 0.33 -5.89
N LEU A 418 -6.88 0.11 -4.64
CA LEU A 418 -7.33 0.87 -3.48
C LEU A 418 -6.17 1.71 -2.96
N VAL A 419 -6.32 3.03 -2.97
CA VAL A 419 -5.23 3.97 -2.65
C VAL A 419 -5.59 4.93 -1.52
N ILE A 420 -4.57 5.26 -0.73
CA ILE A 420 -4.55 6.47 0.07
C ILE A 420 -4.14 7.63 -0.85
N GLY A 421 -5.04 8.58 -1.07
CA GLY A 421 -4.78 9.82 -1.79
C GLY A 421 -4.41 10.94 -0.82
N TYR A 422 -3.41 11.74 -1.16
CA TYR A 422 -3.01 12.93 -0.41
C TYR A 422 -3.02 14.15 -1.33
N THR A 423 -3.73 15.21 -0.91
CA THR A 423 -3.94 16.43 -1.72
C THR A 423 -3.18 17.65 -1.22
N GLY A 424 -2.46 17.54 -0.10
CA GLY A 424 -1.58 18.62 0.36
C GLY A 424 -0.26 18.69 -0.41
N VAL A 425 0.58 19.66 -0.05
CA VAL A 425 1.90 19.82 -0.67
C VAL A 425 2.77 18.60 -0.43
N PHE A 426 3.37 18.09 -1.51
CA PHE A 426 4.28 16.97 -1.47
C PHE A 426 5.70 17.40 -1.88
N VAL A 427 6.67 17.08 -1.03
CA VAL A 427 8.08 17.39 -1.21
C VAL A 427 8.81 16.06 -1.36
N PRO A 428 9.30 15.72 -2.57
CA PRO A 428 10.18 14.57 -2.75
C PRO A 428 11.43 14.71 -1.89
N ALA A 429 11.98 13.59 -1.40
CA ALA A 429 13.21 13.59 -0.64
C ALA A 429 14.36 14.21 -1.47
N PRO A 430 15.03 15.25 -0.96
CA PRO A 430 16.27 15.77 -1.53
C PRO A 430 17.36 14.70 -1.55
N MET A 431 18.46 15.00 -2.23
CA MET A 431 19.69 14.23 -2.04
C MET A 431 20.10 14.23 -0.56
N SER A 432 20.68 13.12 -0.06
CA SER A 432 21.05 13.03 1.35
C SER A 432 22.14 14.03 1.76
N THR A 433 23.07 14.31 0.84
CA THR A 433 24.23 15.18 1.07
C THR A 433 24.53 16.02 -0.17
N LEU A 434 24.46 17.35 -0.04
CA LEU A 434 24.96 18.36 -0.97
C LEU A 434 26.42 18.70 -0.61
N SER A 435 27.32 18.75 -1.58
CA SER A 435 28.76 19.01 -1.39
C SER A 435 29.28 20.00 -2.45
N PRO A 436 29.10 21.32 -2.27
CA PRO A 436 29.56 22.35 -3.20
C PRO A 436 31.07 22.55 -3.05
N ASN A 437 31.85 21.65 -3.64
CA ASN A 437 33.31 21.62 -3.57
C ASN A 437 33.98 21.76 -4.95
N ALA A 438 33.17 21.90 -6.01
CA ALA A 438 33.56 22.02 -7.41
C ALA A 438 34.26 20.79 -8.00
N ASP A 439 33.97 19.59 -7.49
CA ASP A 439 34.43 18.32 -8.07
C ASP A 439 33.49 17.74 -9.14
N GLY A 440 32.35 18.39 -9.38
CA GLY A 440 31.34 17.99 -10.35
C GLY A 440 30.30 17.02 -9.81
N VAL A 441 30.38 16.63 -8.53
CA VAL A 441 29.46 15.70 -7.87
C VAL A 441 28.76 16.44 -6.75
N ALA A 442 27.42 16.41 -6.74
CA ALA A 442 26.64 16.95 -5.62
C ALA A 442 26.89 18.46 -5.37
N ASP A 443 27.36 19.22 -6.36
CA ASP A 443 27.64 20.65 -6.20
C ASP A 443 26.39 21.53 -6.13
N VAL A 444 25.27 21.01 -6.63
CA VAL A 444 23.99 21.71 -6.73
C VAL A 444 22.87 20.76 -6.39
N GLU A 445 21.88 21.24 -5.64
CA GLU A 445 20.68 20.48 -5.30
C GLU A 445 19.44 21.09 -5.94
N LYS A 446 18.58 20.22 -6.48
CA LYS A 446 17.29 20.60 -7.08
C LYS A 446 16.16 20.35 -6.08
N LEU A 447 15.90 21.34 -5.24
CA LEU A 447 14.81 21.30 -4.28
C LEU A 447 13.47 21.42 -5.01
N SER A 448 12.59 20.44 -4.83
CA SER A 448 11.34 20.34 -5.60
C SER A 448 10.12 20.16 -4.69
N TYR A 449 8.95 20.55 -5.20
CA TYR A 449 7.66 20.28 -4.56
C TYR A 449 6.54 20.12 -5.60
N LYS A 450 5.45 19.47 -5.19
CA LYS A 450 4.28 19.16 -6.01
C LYS A 450 3.02 19.69 -5.33
N LEU A 451 2.20 20.38 -6.11
CA LEU A 451 0.84 20.80 -5.78
C LEU A 451 -0.13 20.11 -6.72
N VAL A 452 -1.27 19.66 -6.19
CA VAL A 452 -2.34 19.04 -7.01
C VAL A 452 -3.58 19.93 -7.12
N ARG A 453 -3.53 21.10 -6.48
CA ARG A 453 -4.53 22.17 -6.53
C ARG A 453 -3.82 23.53 -6.54
N PRO A 454 -4.48 24.59 -7.03
CA PRO A 454 -4.00 25.95 -6.81
C PRO A 454 -3.84 26.21 -5.30
N ALA A 455 -2.73 26.85 -4.92
CA ALA A 455 -2.42 27.12 -3.52
C ALA A 455 -1.53 28.35 -3.34
N THR A 456 -1.63 29.00 -2.18
CA THR A 456 -0.64 29.97 -1.70
C THR A 456 0.50 29.23 -1.00
N VAL A 457 1.73 29.43 -1.47
CA VAL A 457 2.92 28.69 -1.04
C VAL A 457 3.91 29.57 -0.27
N SER A 458 4.59 28.96 0.70
CA SER A 458 5.86 29.43 1.28
C SER A 458 6.85 28.27 1.31
N ALA A 459 7.93 28.37 0.54
CA ALA A 459 8.95 27.34 0.41
C ALA A 459 10.30 27.89 0.91
N ASN A 460 10.77 27.33 2.01
CA ASN A 460 11.87 27.86 2.79
C ASN A 460 12.96 26.81 3.00
N LEU A 461 14.21 27.27 2.92
CA LEU A 461 15.36 26.53 3.37
C LEU A 461 15.72 26.98 4.78
N ILE A 462 15.72 26.04 5.73
CA ILE A 462 16.04 26.29 7.14
C ILE A 462 17.45 25.75 7.41
N ALA A 463 18.33 26.63 7.87
CA ALA A 463 19.73 26.32 8.11
C ALA A 463 19.94 25.64 9.49
N PRO A 464 21.15 25.10 9.76
CA PRO A 464 21.44 24.41 11.02
C PRO A 464 21.30 25.29 12.27
N ASP A 465 21.46 26.60 12.14
CA ASP A 465 21.28 27.59 13.20
C ASP A 465 19.82 28.05 13.37
N GLY A 466 18.91 27.51 12.56
CA GLY A 466 17.49 27.87 12.54
C GLY A 466 17.15 29.09 11.68
N SER A 467 18.14 29.74 11.05
CA SER A 467 17.86 30.85 10.12
C SER A 467 17.06 30.37 8.91
N VAL A 468 16.14 31.20 8.43
CA VAL A 468 15.18 30.86 7.38
C VAL A 468 15.47 31.68 6.13
N ARG A 469 15.68 30.99 5.01
CA ARG A 469 15.82 31.60 3.69
C ARG A 469 14.62 31.19 2.82
N GLY A 470 13.79 32.17 2.45
CA GLY A 470 12.74 31.95 1.46
C GLY A 470 13.32 31.73 0.07
N LEU A 471 12.93 30.64 -0.59
CA LEU A 471 13.37 30.29 -1.94
C LEU A 471 12.24 30.37 -2.97
N ASP A 472 10.99 30.19 -2.55
CA ASP A 472 9.82 30.36 -3.41
C ASP A 472 8.58 30.75 -2.58
N SER A 473 7.68 31.55 -3.13
CA SER A 473 6.45 31.96 -2.43
C SER A 473 5.36 32.47 -3.38
N GLY A 474 4.16 32.69 -2.86
CA GLY A 474 3.04 33.29 -3.57
C GLY A 474 2.02 32.29 -4.09
N GLU A 475 1.09 32.77 -4.92
CA GLU A 475 0.07 31.92 -5.54
C GLU A 475 0.67 31.06 -6.66
N LYS A 476 0.35 29.77 -6.62
CA LYS A 476 0.83 28.76 -7.56
C LYS A 476 -0.35 27.93 -8.06
N ALA A 477 -0.35 27.61 -9.35
CA ALA A 477 -1.28 26.63 -9.91
C ALA A 477 -0.93 25.20 -9.44
N ALA A 478 -1.80 24.24 -9.73
CA ALA A 478 -1.42 22.83 -9.62
C ALA A 478 -0.23 22.53 -10.55
N GLY A 479 0.76 21.79 -10.07
CA GLY A 479 1.97 21.54 -10.84
C GLY A 479 3.15 21.08 -10.00
N ARG A 480 4.29 20.88 -10.68
CA ARG A 480 5.57 20.57 -10.05
C ARG A 480 6.49 21.79 -10.18
N TYR A 481 7.11 22.16 -9.08
CA TYR A 481 7.98 23.33 -8.98
C TYR A 481 9.34 22.90 -8.45
N SER A 482 10.37 23.65 -8.84
CA SER A 482 11.72 23.40 -8.35
C SER A 482 12.55 24.67 -8.29
N VAL A 483 13.37 24.77 -7.26
CA VAL A 483 14.40 25.79 -7.11
C VAL A 483 15.75 25.10 -6.99
N THR A 484 16.74 25.66 -7.67
CA THR A 484 18.12 25.17 -7.64
C THR A 484 18.87 25.89 -6.54
N TRP A 485 19.59 25.16 -5.69
CA TRP A 485 20.47 25.72 -4.68
C TRP A 485 21.89 25.17 -4.83
N ASP A 486 22.87 26.07 -4.91
CA ASP A 486 24.30 25.80 -5.10
C ASP A 486 25.08 25.77 -3.77
N GLY A 487 24.38 25.76 -2.64
CA GLY A 487 25.00 25.76 -1.32
C GLY A 487 25.55 27.13 -0.89
N THR A 488 25.15 28.22 -1.55
CA THR A 488 25.52 29.59 -1.14
C THR A 488 24.51 30.22 -0.19
N ASP A 489 24.91 31.24 0.57
CA ASP A 489 24.04 32.07 1.40
C ASP A 489 23.36 33.18 0.58
N VAL A 490 22.74 34.16 1.25
CA VAL A 490 22.06 35.30 0.59
C VAL A 490 23.03 36.30 -0.05
N ASN A 491 24.31 36.28 0.35
CA ASN A 491 25.36 37.15 -0.16
C ASN A 491 26.19 36.46 -1.26
N GLY A 492 25.89 35.20 -1.60
CA GLY A 492 26.64 34.40 -2.55
C GLY A 492 27.91 33.76 -1.98
N ALA A 493 28.14 33.86 -0.67
CA ALA A 493 29.22 33.13 0.01
C ALA A 493 28.78 31.68 0.28
N LEU A 494 29.72 30.77 0.57
CA LEU A 494 29.34 29.39 0.93
C LEU A 494 28.52 29.40 2.23
N ALA A 495 27.37 28.72 2.20
CA ALA A 495 26.51 28.58 3.36
C ALA A 495 27.16 27.70 4.43
N ALA A 496 26.71 27.86 5.68
CA ALA A 496 27.20 27.08 6.81
C ALA A 496 26.96 25.57 6.58
N GLU A 497 27.94 24.73 6.88
CA GLU A 497 27.78 23.28 6.80
C GLU A 497 26.90 22.74 7.93
N GLY A 498 26.16 21.67 7.65
CA GLY A 498 25.28 21.04 8.64
C GLY A 498 23.99 20.49 8.06
N ARG A 499 23.04 20.20 8.96
CA ARG A 499 21.73 19.66 8.61
C ARG A 499 20.76 20.78 8.25
N TYR A 500 20.29 20.76 7.01
CA TYR A 500 19.30 21.68 6.47
C TYR A 500 17.94 21.01 6.40
N HIS A 501 16.90 21.84 6.40
CA HIS A 501 15.52 21.43 6.18
C HIS A 501 14.92 22.20 5.01
N TRP A 502 14.43 21.47 4.01
CA TRP A 502 13.60 21.99 2.94
C TRP A 502 12.14 21.90 3.37
N ASN A 503 11.57 23.04 3.73
CA ASN A 503 10.25 23.15 4.32
C ASN A 503 9.31 23.86 3.35
N VAL A 504 8.23 23.18 2.95
CA VAL A 504 7.22 23.78 2.07
C VAL A 504 5.87 23.73 2.75
N SER A 505 5.26 24.91 2.90
CA SER A 505 3.90 25.08 3.39
C SER A 505 3.00 25.61 2.27
N ALA A 506 1.77 25.10 2.20
CA ALA A 506 0.79 25.50 1.19
C ALA A 506 -0.63 25.51 1.78
N THR A 507 -1.41 26.53 1.43
CA THR A 507 -2.86 26.58 1.69
C THR A 507 -3.60 26.55 0.35
N ASP A 508 -4.41 25.53 0.13
CA ASP A 508 -5.12 25.36 -1.14
C ASP A 508 -6.35 26.28 -1.29
N ASP A 509 -6.94 26.26 -2.47
CA ASP A 509 -8.17 26.99 -2.84
C ASP A 509 -9.42 26.57 -2.05
N LEU A 510 -9.35 25.53 -1.21
CA LEU A 510 -10.39 25.14 -0.25
C LEU A 510 -10.05 25.57 1.19
N GLY A 511 -8.98 26.35 1.39
CA GLY A 511 -8.52 26.82 2.69
C GLY A 511 -7.81 25.76 3.53
N ARG A 512 -7.42 24.61 2.93
CA ARG A 512 -6.76 23.52 3.66
C ARG A 512 -5.26 23.75 3.68
N ALA A 513 -4.70 23.88 4.88
CA ALA A 513 -3.27 24.04 5.09
C ALA A 513 -2.53 22.70 5.11
N SER A 514 -1.33 22.67 4.55
CA SER A 514 -0.43 21.52 4.53
C SER A 514 1.02 21.97 4.59
N THR A 515 1.87 21.18 5.27
CA THR A 515 3.32 21.41 5.33
C THR A 515 4.04 20.09 5.17
N HIS A 516 5.14 20.09 4.41
CA HIS A 516 6.02 18.95 4.28
C HIS A 516 7.47 19.41 4.38
N ASP A 517 8.18 18.78 5.30
CA ASP A 517 9.56 19.07 5.66
C ASP A 517 10.46 17.89 5.29
N GLN A 518 11.58 18.17 4.63
CA GLN A 518 12.57 17.16 4.26
C GLN A 518 13.97 17.62 4.65
N ALA A 519 14.71 16.76 5.35
CA ALA A 519 16.05 17.07 5.81
C ALA A 519 17.13 16.55 4.86
N PHE A 520 18.21 17.31 4.72
CA PHE A 520 19.42 16.90 4.01
C PHE A 520 20.65 17.56 4.65
N THR A 521 21.85 17.18 4.21
CA THR A 521 23.10 17.70 4.78
C THR A 521 23.87 18.50 3.73
N LEU A 522 24.37 19.69 4.08
CA LEU A 522 25.43 20.36 3.34
C LEU A 522 26.76 19.97 4.00
N ASP A 523 27.60 19.22 3.29
CA ASP A 523 28.86 18.71 3.80
C ASP A 523 29.94 18.62 2.71
N ARG A 524 30.98 19.45 2.84
CA ARG A 524 32.16 19.49 1.95
C ARG A 524 33.33 18.65 2.45
N THR A 525 33.12 17.77 3.46
CA THR A 525 34.19 16.97 4.08
C THR A 525 34.98 16.20 3.04
N LEU A 526 34.31 15.59 2.07
CA LEU A 526 34.89 14.66 1.11
C LEU A 526 34.69 15.19 -0.32
N GLY A 527 35.76 15.17 -1.11
CA GLY A 527 35.72 15.62 -2.51
C GLY A 527 36.76 14.97 -3.40
N PHE A 528 36.65 15.21 -4.70
CA PHE A 528 37.68 14.92 -5.71
C PHE A 528 38.09 13.45 -5.79
N LEU A 529 37.13 12.53 -5.72
CA LEU A 529 37.41 11.09 -5.83
C LEU A 529 37.95 10.74 -7.23
N GLY A 530 39.19 10.26 -7.26
CA GLY A 530 39.88 9.79 -8.46
C GLY A 530 40.35 8.34 -8.35
N ILE A 531 40.31 7.62 -9.46
CA ILE A 531 40.85 6.26 -9.58
C ILE A 531 41.88 6.24 -10.71
N SER A 532 43.08 5.71 -10.47
CA SER A 532 44.08 5.55 -11.53
C SER A 532 43.63 4.55 -12.60
N LYS A 533 44.17 4.68 -13.81
CA LYS A 533 43.87 3.76 -14.94
C LYS A 533 44.08 2.27 -14.60
N THR A 534 45.02 1.97 -13.70
CA THR A 534 45.33 0.61 -13.26
C THR A 534 44.53 0.15 -12.04
N ALA A 535 43.64 1.01 -11.52
CA ALA A 535 42.89 0.84 -10.28
C ALA A 535 43.76 0.61 -9.03
N ARG A 536 45.08 0.82 -9.13
CA ARG A 536 46.02 0.61 -8.02
C ARG A 536 46.03 1.76 -7.03
N ARG A 537 45.57 2.94 -7.45
CA ARG A 537 45.61 4.16 -6.67
C ARG A 537 44.22 4.79 -6.65
N ILE A 538 43.71 5.01 -5.46
CA ILE A 538 42.46 5.73 -5.20
C ILE A 538 42.83 7.00 -4.45
N THR A 539 42.41 8.14 -4.96
CA THR A 539 42.70 9.47 -4.40
C THR A 539 41.42 10.20 -4.07
N PHE A 540 41.41 10.99 -3.02
CA PHE A 540 40.32 11.90 -2.66
C PHE A 540 40.88 12.96 -1.72
N THR A 541 40.13 14.05 -1.51
CA THR A 541 40.51 15.14 -0.63
C THR A 541 39.56 15.20 0.56
N LEU A 542 40.13 15.45 1.74
CA LEU A 542 39.39 15.75 2.95
C LEU A 542 39.58 17.22 3.32
N VAL A 543 38.50 17.97 3.47
CA VAL A 543 38.57 19.37 3.97
C VAL A 543 38.84 19.41 5.48
N ARG A 544 38.48 18.34 6.20
CA ARG A 544 38.64 18.20 7.66
C ARG A 544 38.93 16.77 8.05
N ASP A 545 39.38 16.59 9.29
CA ASP A 545 39.58 15.28 9.88
C ASP A 545 38.28 14.46 9.86
N ALA A 546 38.40 13.21 9.40
CA ALA A 546 37.25 12.33 9.25
C ALA A 546 37.65 10.87 9.43
N ARG A 547 36.69 10.05 9.83
CA ARG A 547 36.83 8.60 9.80
C ARG A 547 36.45 8.11 8.42
N VAL A 548 37.42 7.59 7.67
CA VAL A 548 37.22 7.14 6.29
C VAL A 548 37.10 5.63 6.23
N ARG A 549 36.19 5.14 5.39
CA ARG A 549 36.15 3.76 4.89
C ARG A 549 36.18 3.79 3.36
N VAL A 550 37.13 3.06 2.78
CA VAL A 550 37.22 2.86 1.32
C VAL A 550 36.90 1.40 1.01
N THR A 551 35.87 1.15 0.21
CA THR A 551 35.46 -0.18 -0.23
C THR A 551 35.52 -0.32 -1.75
N VAL A 552 35.78 -1.55 -2.20
CA VAL A 552 35.49 -1.99 -3.56
C VAL A 552 34.26 -2.87 -3.48
N GLU A 553 33.24 -2.52 -4.25
CA GLU A 553 31.91 -3.11 -4.22
C GLU A 553 31.56 -3.69 -5.61
N THR A 554 30.72 -4.72 -5.61
CA THR A 554 30.04 -5.13 -6.84
C THR A 554 29.04 -4.04 -7.26
N ARG A 555 28.60 -4.08 -8.53
CA ARG A 555 27.53 -3.18 -9.01
C ARG A 555 26.21 -3.27 -8.22
N TYR A 556 26.06 -4.32 -7.40
CA TYR A 556 24.87 -4.56 -6.57
C TYR A 556 25.09 -4.23 -5.09
N GLY A 557 26.18 -3.52 -4.74
CA GLY A 557 26.48 -3.09 -3.37
C GLY A 557 27.11 -4.16 -2.48
N GLY A 558 27.43 -5.34 -3.02
CA GLY A 558 28.16 -6.36 -2.27
C GLY A 558 29.62 -5.94 -2.06
N ILE A 559 30.06 -5.78 -0.82
CA ILE A 559 31.44 -5.40 -0.50
C ILE A 559 32.40 -6.55 -0.83
N LEU A 560 33.28 -6.35 -1.79
CA LEU A 560 34.34 -7.30 -2.15
C LEU A 560 35.56 -7.14 -1.25
N ARG A 561 35.91 -5.88 -0.94
CA ARG A 561 37.09 -5.54 -0.13
C ARG A 561 36.86 -4.23 0.59
N THR A 562 37.19 -4.18 1.88
CA THR A 562 37.52 -2.91 2.55
C THR A 562 39.02 -2.69 2.41
N ILE A 563 39.43 -1.60 1.75
CA ILE A 563 40.83 -1.28 1.49
C ILE A 563 41.43 -0.61 2.71
N THR A 564 40.74 0.37 3.28
CA THR A 564 41.12 1.03 4.53
C THR A 564 39.89 1.44 5.31
N ALA A 565 40.01 1.47 6.64
CA ALA A 565 39.00 1.98 7.56
C ALA A 565 39.70 2.58 8.78
N GLY A 566 39.45 3.85 9.09
CA GLY A 566 40.08 4.52 10.23
C GLY A 566 40.10 6.05 10.11
N PRO A 567 40.63 6.74 11.14
CA PRO A 567 40.78 8.20 11.10
C PRO A 567 41.79 8.61 10.02
N ARG A 568 41.51 9.74 9.37
CA ARG A 568 42.38 10.41 8.41
C ARG A 568 42.34 11.91 8.69
N ALA A 569 43.52 12.53 8.67
CA ALA A 569 43.63 13.98 8.77
C ALA A 569 43.12 14.66 7.50
N ALA A 570 42.77 15.94 7.61
CA ALA A 570 42.50 16.81 6.47
C ALA A 570 43.65 16.80 5.44
N GLY A 571 43.31 16.98 4.16
CA GLY A 571 44.24 17.05 3.04
C GLY A 571 44.01 15.96 1.99
N ALA A 572 44.96 15.84 1.07
CA ALA A 572 44.93 14.84 0.01
C ALA A 572 45.22 13.44 0.57
N VAL A 573 44.32 12.49 0.31
CA VAL A 573 44.46 11.10 0.73
C VAL A 573 44.70 10.21 -0.49
N ASN A 574 45.66 9.31 -0.35
CA ASN A 574 46.00 8.32 -1.36
C ASN A 574 45.99 6.92 -0.73
N VAL A 575 45.20 6.03 -1.32
CA VAL A 575 45.05 4.66 -0.87
C VAL A 575 45.44 3.71 -2.00
N ALA A 576 46.37 2.80 -1.69
CA ALA A 576 46.79 1.76 -2.62
C ALA A 576 45.86 0.53 -2.53
N TRP A 577 45.46 0.00 -3.67
CA TRP A 577 44.74 -1.27 -3.76
C TRP A 577 45.54 -2.31 -4.55
N ASN A 578 45.65 -3.51 -4.00
CA ASN A 578 46.41 -4.61 -4.59
C ASN A 578 45.61 -5.45 -5.61
N GLY A 579 44.39 -5.04 -5.96
CA GLY A 579 43.54 -5.76 -6.94
C GLY A 579 42.95 -7.06 -6.41
N ARG A 580 42.96 -7.29 -5.09
CA ARG A 580 42.48 -8.52 -4.45
C ARG A 580 41.25 -8.26 -3.57
N ASP A 581 40.41 -9.28 -3.45
CA ASP A 581 39.22 -9.29 -2.59
C ASP A 581 39.56 -9.51 -1.10
N GLY A 582 38.53 -9.55 -0.25
CA GLY A 582 38.66 -9.83 1.18
C GLY A 582 39.29 -11.20 1.51
N ARG A 583 39.28 -12.14 0.57
CA ARG A 583 39.86 -13.50 0.71
C ARG A 583 41.27 -13.59 0.11
N GLY A 584 41.81 -12.49 -0.39
CA GLY A 584 43.14 -12.44 -1.01
C GLY A 584 43.18 -12.94 -2.45
N LYS A 585 42.04 -13.27 -3.07
CA LYS A 585 41.98 -13.69 -4.49
C LYS A 585 41.99 -12.46 -5.39
N ARG A 586 42.65 -12.54 -6.55
CA ARG A 586 42.57 -11.46 -7.56
C ARG A 586 41.12 -11.28 -7.99
N VAL A 587 40.66 -10.03 -7.99
CA VAL A 587 39.33 -9.69 -8.49
C VAL A 587 39.32 -9.90 -10.01
N GLY A 588 38.30 -10.59 -10.50
CA GLY A 588 38.16 -10.89 -11.93
C GLY A 588 37.84 -9.65 -12.76
N ALA A 589 38.00 -9.75 -14.08
CA ALA A 589 37.55 -8.69 -14.98
C ALA A 589 36.04 -8.45 -14.83
N GLY A 590 35.63 -7.19 -14.88
CA GLY A 590 34.25 -6.79 -14.65
C GLY A 590 34.10 -5.33 -14.24
N ALA A 591 32.85 -4.94 -14.02
CA ALA A 591 32.46 -3.62 -13.54
C ALA A 591 32.19 -3.66 -12.03
N TYR A 592 32.82 -2.73 -11.32
CA TYR A 592 32.82 -2.57 -9.88
C TYR A 592 32.63 -1.09 -9.53
N VAL A 593 32.52 -0.81 -8.24
CA VAL A 593 32.42 0.55 -7.71
C VAL A 593 33.46 0.71 -6.60
N VAL A 594 34.22 1.79 -6.63
CA VAL A 594 34.93 2.27 -5.44
C VAL A 594 33.98 3.20 -4.69
N HIS A 595 33.81 2.93 -3.41
CA HIS A 595 32.98 3.72 -2.53
C HIS A 595 33.85 4.25 -1.38
N VAL A 596 33.84 5.58 -1.21
CA VAL A 596 34.52 6.27 -0.12
C VAL A 596 33.45 6.90 0.76
N ALA A 597 33.41 6.47 2.01
CA ALA A 597 32.57 7.04 3.05
C ALA A 597 33.46 7.76 4.07
N ALA A 598 33.19 9.04 4.31
CA ALA A 598 33.90 9.86 5.29
C ALA A 598 32.89 10.36 6.33
N THR A 599 33.12 10.05 7.60
CA THR A 599 32.31 10.56 8.71
C THR A 599 33.09 11.62 9.48
N SER A 600 32.61 12.86 9.45
CA SER A 600 33.17 13.99 10.21
C SER A 600 32.22 14.41 11.33
N VAL A 601 32.52 15.55 11.96
CA VAL A 601 31.62 16.20 12.94
C VAL A 601 30.32 16.69 12.31
N ILE A 602 30.27 16.88 10.99
CA ILE A 602 29.05 17.31 10.26
C ILE A 602 28.12 16.12 10.03
N GLY A 603 28.68 14.99 9.60
CA GLY A 603 27.89 13.81 9.26
C GLY A 603 28.66 12.85 8.36
N LEU A 604 27.90 12.04 7.62
CA LEU A 604 28.41 11.11 6.63
C LEU A 604 28.36 11.77 5.25
N SER A 605 29.52 11.82 4.59
CA SER A 605 29.66 12.16 3.17
C SER A 605 30.18 10.96 2.40
N GLU A 606 29.61 10.70 1.22
CA GLU A 606 29.90 9.51 0.42
C GLU A 606 30.15 9.88 -1.05
N LEU A 607 31.23 9.34 -1.62
CA LEU A 607 31.51 9.42 -3.05
C LEU A 607 31.67 8.02 -3.65
N ARG A 608 31.15 7.85 -4.86
CA ARG A 608 31.22 6.59 -5.61
C ARG A 608 31.81 6.86 -6.99
N ALA A 609 32.76 6.03 -7.38
CA ALA A 609 33.36 6.09 -8.71
C ALA A 609 33.35 4.71 -9.38
N PRO A 610 32.96 4.62 -10.66
CA PRO A 610 32.97 3.36 -11.39
C PRO A 610 34.39 2.85 -11.59
N LEU A 611 34.56 1.54 -11.46
CA LEU A 611 35.82 0.84 -11.60
C LEU A 611 35.67 -0.30 -12.59
N VAL A 612 36.38 -0.26 -13.71
CA VAL A 612 36.42 -1.36 -14.67
C VAL A 612 37.78 -2.05 -14.61
N ILE A 613 37.77 -3.35 -14.32
CA ILE A 613 38.97 -4.18 -14.35
C ILE A 613 38.99 -4.92 -15.68
N ARG A 614 40.01 -4.62 -16.50
CA ARG A 614 40.31 -5.33 -17.75
C ARG A 614 41.40 -6.36 -17.48
N ARG A 615 41.38 -7.48 -18.21
CA ARG A 615 42.44 -8.49 -18.13
C ARG A 615 43.73 -7.98 -18.76
#